data_AF-A0A8H6YGC6-F1
#
_entry.id   AF-A0A8H6YGC6-F1
#
_cell.length_a   1.000
_cell.length_b   1.000
_cell.length_c   1.000
_cell.angle_alpha   90.00
_cell.angle_beta   90.00
_cell.angle_gamma   90.00
#
_symmetry.space_group_name_H-M   'P 1'
#
loop_
_entity.id
_entity.type
_entity.pdbx_description
1 polymer ?
#
loop_
_entity_poly.entity_id
_entity_poly.type
_entity_poly.pdbx_seq_one_letter_code
_entity_poly.pdbx_strand_id
1 'polypeptide(L)'
;MFFISLLLAVLSLQRHAALALSPQFIDCQLQKSANVSPLSGCPQGTIFVSQTDKRAAFTSIQAAVESLPPTGDAIILIGQGVYQEIVNVSRTAPLTLLGQLPSSARAKLSQPFANATSANLNLVQVFGTVFDVTGQDDDTTAVLTVAPNAPGALIGAGTDGAPLQPVFGNVDFKAYNIDWQNRAANFAISQALVTDISYSNASFYGCSFASYQDTWYTGRNASTYVVDSVIFGQTDYLFGFGTAWFQNVILANRACGGGLVAWKGNNQTFAPGNRYGAYISDSQVIRSPEANATTVTTGKCFLGRPWNDDAITVYLNTFMDASINAVGFIPFDSARPVIMNTTFYAEFNSTGKWLSSSQFSLFIIPFVQTGPGGNTSGRTPVEHILNATTLAAGDFTIDGVFLEHPQWIDFDYLF
;
A
#
# COMPACT_ATOMS: atom_id res chain seq x y z
N MET A 1 6.43 -25.23 -64.68
CA MET A 1 6.59 -23.86 -64.13
C MET A 1 5.52 -23.71 -63.06
N PHE A 2 5.94 -23.61 -61.81
CA PHE A 2 5.17 -23.82 -60.59
C PHE A 2 4.03 -22.81 -60.39
N PHE A 3 2.83 -23.30 -60.06
CA PHE A 3 1.80 -22.51 -59.36
C PHE A 3 1.91 -22.85 -57.86
N ILE A 4 2.38 -21.91 -57.05
CA ILE A 4 2.41 -22.01 -55.59
C ILE A 4 1.13 -21.36 -55.05
N SER A 5 0.34 -22.17 -54.35
CA SER A 5 -0.83 -21.75 -53.58
C SER A 5 -0.39 -20.91 -52.38
N LEU A 6 -0.93 -19.69 -52.26
CA LEU A 6 -0.70 -18.82 -51.11
C LEU A 6 -1.75 -19.14 -50.04
N LEU A 7 -1.39 -19.95 -49.05
CA LEU A 7 -2.20 -20.19 -47.86
C LEU A 7 -1.99 -18.98 -46.90
N LEU A 8 -2.96 -18.08 -46.82
CA LEU A 8 -3.02 -17.05 -45.78
C LEU A 8 -3.45 -17.72 -44.47
N ALA A 9 -2.49 -17.96 -43.58
CA ALA A 9 -2.77 -18.31 -42.20
C ALA A 9 -3.36 -17.08 -41.49
N VAL A 10 -4.67 -17.10 -41.25
CA VAL A 10 -5.31 -16.16 -40.33
C VAL A 10 -4.89 -16.57 -38.92
N LEU A 11 -3.84 -15.94 -38.41
CA LEU A 11 -3.53 -15.95 -36.98
C LEU A 11 -4.70 -15.24 -36.28
N SER A 12 -5.61 -16.04 -35.72
CA SER A 12 -6.56 -15.52 -34.73
C SER A 12 -5.74 -15.02 -33.55
N LEU A 13 -5.57 -13.70 -33.42
CA LEU A 13 -5.27 -13.10 -32.13
C LEU A 13 -6.48 -13.40 -31.23
N GLN A 14 -6.46 -14.54 -30.54
CA GLN A 14 -7.22 -14.66 -29.31
C GLN A 14 -6.62 -13.61 -28.36
N ARG A 15 -7.29 -12.46 -28.29
CA ARG A 15 -7.13 -11.53 -27.17
C ARG A 15 -7.60 -12.29 -25.94
N HIS A 16 -6.70 -13.03 -25.31
CA HIS A 16 -6.85 -13.40 -23.92
C HIS A 16 -6.87 -12.08 -23.19
N ALA A 17 -8.06 -11.63 -22.81
CA ALA A 17 -8.19 -10.54 -21.86
C ALA A 17 -7.56 -11.10 -20.58
N ALA A 18 -6.29 -10.78 -20.36
CA ALA A 18 -5.68 -11.06 -19.07
C ALA A 18 -6.50 -10.30 -18.02
N LEU A 19 -6.62 -10.89 -16.84
CA LEU A 19 -7.47 -10.42 -15.75
C LEU A 19 -6.54 -9.73 -14.74
N ALA A 20 -6.94 -8.60 -14.17
CA ALA A 20 -6.25 -8.12 -12.96
C ALA A 20 -6.48 -9.15 -11.86
N LEU A 21 -5.56 -9.26 -10.88
CA LEU A 21 -5.47 -10.26 -9.79
C LEU A 21 -4.33 -11.28 -9.96
N SER A 22 -3.92 -11.90 -8.85
CA SER A 22 -2.93 -12.97 -8.84
C SER A 22 -3.48 -14.21 -9.58
N PRO A 23 -2.87 -14.66 -10.68
CA PRO A 23 -3.27 -15.89 -11.36
C PRO A 23 -3.19 -17.12 -10.46
N GLN A 24 -2.32 -17.08 -9.43
CA GLN A 24 -2.14 -18.16 -8.47
C GLN A 24 -3.34 -18.30 -7.52
N PHE A 25 -3.92 -17.19 -7.07
CA PHE A 25 -4.90 -17.19 -5.97
C PHE A 25 -6.34 -16.90 -6.40
N ILE A 26 -6.57 -16.43 -7.63
CA ILE A 26 -7.91 -16.07 -8.11
C ILE A 26 -8.93 -17.20 -7.95
N ASP A 27 -8.56 -18.44 -8.31
CA ASP A 27 -9.47 -19.58 -8.18
C ASP A 27 -9.77 -19.92 -6.72
N CYS A 28 -8.87 -19.65 -5.78
CA CYS A 28 -9.12 -19.80 -4.35
C CYS A 28 -10.07 -18.72 -3.83
N GLN A 29 -9.88 -17.47 -4.26
CA GLN A 29 -10.59 -16.32 -3.71
C GLN A 29 -12.06 -16.22 -4.16
N LEU A 30 -12.40 -16.70 -5.37
CA LEU A 30 -13.77 -16.61 -5.88
C LEU A 30 -14.77 -17.36 -5.00
N GLN A 31 -15.85 -16.69 -4.58
CA GLN A 31 -16.96 -17.31 -3.88
C GLN A 31 -17.52 -18.53 -4.65
N LYS A 32 -17.82 -19.58 -3.89
CA LYS A 32 -18.36 -20.85 -4.41
C LYS A 32 -19.83 -20.98 -4.08
N SER A 33 -20.55 -21.77 -4.89
CA SER A 33 -21.93 -22.14 -4.59
C SER A 33 -22.01 -22.94 -3.28
N ALA A 34 -23.18 -22.96 -2.63
CA ALA A 34 -23.37 -23.57 -1.32
C ALA A 34 -22.99 -25.08 -1.26
N ASN A 35 -23.08 -25.79 -2.37
CA ASN A 35 -22.74 -27.22 -2.49
C ASN A 35 -21.27 -27.49 -2.83
N VAL A 36 -20.45 -26.46 -3.05
CA VAL A 36 -19.03 -26.59 -3.37
C VAL A 36 -18.20 -26.08 -2.17
N SER A 37 -17.12 -26.79 -1.85
CA SER A 37 -16.21 -26.38 -0.78
C SER A 37 -15.69 -24.96 -1.03
N PRO A 38 -15.69 -24.05 -0.03
CA PRO A 38 -15.08 -22.72 -0.16
C PRO A 38 -13.60 -22.78 -0.54
N LEU A 39 -12.93 -23.87 -0.16
CA LEU A 39 -11.50 -24.11 -0.43
C LEU A 39 -11.23 -24.72 -1.82
N SER A 40 -12.26 -24.91 -2.64
CA SER A 40 -12.07 -25.41 -4.01
C SER A 40 -11.24 -24.41 -4.83
N GLY A 41 -10.12 -24.85 -5.40
CA GLY A 41 -9.16 -23.98 -6.10
C GLY A 41 -8.09 -23.36 -5.20
N CYS A 42 -8.12 -23.62 -3.89
CA CYS A 42 -7.07 -23.20 -2.96
C CYS A 42 -5.90 -24.18 -2.92
N PRO A 43 -4.67 -23.69 -2.68
CA PRO A 43 -3.55 -24.56 -2.35
C PRO A 43 -3.86 -25.46 -1.15
N GLN A 44 -3.27 -26.65 -1.14
CA GLN A 44 -3.50 -27.63 -0.08
C GLN A 44 -3.07 -27.07 1.28
N GLY A 45 -3.89 -27.32 2.31
CA GLY A 45 -3.63 -26.83 3.67
C GLY A 45 -4.16 -25.42 3.96
N THR A 46 -4.80 -24.76 2.97
CA THR A 46 -5.46 -23.46 3.19
C THR A 46 -6.54 -23.57 4.29
N ILE A 47 -6.50 -22.66 5.26
CA ILE A 47 -7.50 -22.52 6.32
C ILE A 47 -8.60 -21.58 5.85
N PHE A 48 -9.86 -21.94 6.07
CA PHE A 48 -11.00 -21.07 5.78
C PHE A 48 -11.54 -20.40 7.05
N VAL A 49 -11.69 -19.08 7.02
CA VAL A 49 -12.23 -18.24 8.10
C VAL A 49 -13.52 -17.60 7.65
N SER A 50 -14.58 -17.68 8.45
CA SER A 50 -15.84 -16.97 8.16
C SER A 50 -16.64 -16.79 9.44
N GLN A 51 -17.21 -15.60 9.64
CA GLN A 51 -18.14 -15.34 10.74
C GLN A 51 -19.49 -16.05 10.57
N THR A 52 -19.86 -16.43 9.34
CA THR A 52 -21.22 -16.89 9.01
C THR A 52 -21.27 -18.26 8.35
N ASP A 53 -20.21 -18.69 7.66
CA ASP A 53 -20.15 -20.00 7.02
C ASP A 53 -19.73 -21.08 8.00
N LYS A 54 -20.64 -22.03 8.28
CA LYS A 54 -20.41 -23.15 9.20
C LYS A 54 -19.30 -24.13 8.77
N ARG A 55 -18.82 -24.00 7.52
CA ARG A 55 -17.70 -24.80 6.99
C ARG A 55 -16.34 -24.22 7.35
N ALA A 56 -16.29 -22.99 7.88
CA ALA A 56 -15.06 -22.36 8.31
C ALA A 56 -14.48 -23.03 9.57
N ALA A 57 -13.15 -23.08 9.64
CA ALA A 57 -12.44 -23.59 10.80
C ALA A 57 -12.42 -22.57 11.95
N PHE A 58 -12.46 -21.28 11.62
CA PHE A 58 -12.46 -20.18 12.58
C PHE A 58 -13.46 -19.10 12.18
N THR A 59 -13.95 -18.36 13.17
CA THR A 59 -14.81 -17.18 12.98
C THR A 59 -14.05 -15.86 13.08
N SER A 60 -12.79 -15.89 13.54
CA SER A 60 -11.87 -14.75 13.69
C SER A 60 -10.62 -14.99 12.86
N ILE A 61 -10.11 -13.94 12.22
CA ILE A 61 -8.84 -13.97 11.48
C ILE A 61 -7.69 -14.16 12.46
N GLN A 62 -7.70 -13.45 13.59
CA GLN A 62 -6.66 -13.55 14.60
C GLN A 62 -6.54 -14.98 15.16
N ALA A 63 -7.68 -15.62 15.49
CA ALA A 63 -7.67 -17.00 15.97
C ALA A 63 -7.09 -17.98 14.93
N ALA A 64 -7.32 -17.73 13.64
CA ALA A 64 -6.73 -18.54 12.58
C ALA A 64 -5.21 -18.32 12.47
N VAL A 65 -4.74 -17.09 12.60
CA VAL A 65 -3.29 -16.76 12.63
C VAL A 65 -2.60 -17.43 13.81
N GLU A 66 -3.19 -17.39 15.01
CA GLU A 66 -2.65 -18.01 16.21
C GLU A 66 -2.62 -19.54 16.16
N SER A 67 -3.46 -20.15 15.32
CA SER A 67 -3.49 -21.60 15.13
C SER A 67 -2.33 -22.14 14.30
N LEU A 68 -1.61 -21.26 13.60
CA LEU A 68 -0.59 -21.67 12.64
C LEU A 68 0.67 -22.20 13.32
N PRO A 69 1.33 -23.21 12.75
CA PRO A 69 2.63 -23.65 13.24
C PRO A 69 3.68 -22.53 13.07
N PRO A 70 4.73 -22.51 13.91
CA PRO A 70 5.78 -21.48 13.82
C PRO A 70 6.58 -21.55 12.51
N THR A 71 6.58 -22.70 11.83
CA THR A 71 7.34 -22.98 10.60
C THR A 71 6.44 -23.41 9.46
N GLY A 72 6.91 -23.24 8.23
CA GLY A 72 6.23 -23.68 7.01
C GLY A 72 5.18 -22.68 6.52
N ASP A 73 4.93 -22.68 5.23
CA ASP A 73 4.04 -21.71 4.60
C ASP A 73 2.59 -21.94 5.04
N ALA A 74 1.84 -20.86 5.23
CA ALA A 74 0.41 -20.95 5.52
C ALA A 74 -0.40 -19.96 4.68
N ILE A 75 -1.61 -20.39 4.35
CA ILE A 75 -2.57 -19.61 3.58
C ILE A 75 -3.89 -19.62 4.33
N ILE A 76 -4.47 -18.43 4.51
CA ILE A 76 -5.79 -18.24 5.11
C ILE A 76 -6.71 -17.60 4.07
N LEU A 77 -7.79 -18.29 3.69
CA LEU A 77 -8.90 -17.70 2.94
C LEU A 77 -9.91 -17.10 3.93
N ILE A 78 -10.17 -15.81 3.80
CA ILE A 78 -11.10 -15.05 4.63
C ILE A 78 -12.39 -14.84 3.85
N GLY A 79 -13.49 -15.34 4.41
CA GLY A 79 -14.82 -15.23 3.84
C GLY A 79 -15.33 -13.79 3.83
N GLN A 80 -16.29 -13.50 2.96
CA GLN A 80 -17.01 -12.22 2.98
C GLN A 80 -17.50 -11.89 4.39
N GLY A 81 -17.25 -10.66 4.85
CA GLY A 81 -17.64 -10.22 6.18
C GLY A 81 -17.03 -8.89 6.58
N VAL A 82 -17.52 -8.36 7.69
CA VAL A 82 -16.98 -7.18 8.35
C VAL A 82 -16.46 -7.62 9.72
N TYR A 83 -15.14 -7.70 9.83
CA TYR A 83 -14.40 -8.23 10.97
C TYR A 83 -13.94 -7.06 11.84
N GLN A 84 -14.54 -6.91 13.02
CA GLN A 84 -14.05 -5.97 14.03
C GLN A 84 -13.01 -6.67 14.91
N GLU A 85 -11.75 -6.64 14.50
CA GLU A 85 -10.65 -7.26 15.23
C GLU A 85 -9.31 -6.61 14.88
N ILE A 86 -8.31 -6.86 15.73
CA ILE A 86 -6.90 -6.54 15.48
C ILE A 86 -6.21 -7.84 15.09
N VAL A 87 -5.38 -7.79 14.04
CA VAL A 87 -4.64 -8.93 13.51
C VAL A 87 -3.14 -8.75 13.75
N ASN A 88 -2.57 -9.58 14.60
CA ASN A 88 -1.17 -9.57 14.99
C ASN A 88 -0.45 -10.81 14.46
N VAL A 89 0.50 -10.60 13.56
CA VAL A 89 1.32 -11.63 12.92
C VAL A 89 2.74 -11.57 13.50
N SER A 90 3.00 -12.40 14.51
CA SER A 90 4.33 -12.53 15.13
C SER A 90 5.18 -13.69 14.60
N ARG A 91 4.59 -14.54 13.76
CA ARG A 91 5.29 -15.66 13.15
C ARG A 91 6.29 -15.19 12.09
N THR A 92 7.42 -15.88 12.01
CA THR A 92 8.50 -15.55 11.07
C THR A 92 8.34 -16.23 9.70
N ALA A 93 7.75 -17.42 9.67
CA ALA A 93 7.51 -18.17 8.45
C ALA A 93 6.38 -17.55 7.59
N PRO A 94 6.40 -17.75 6.25
CA PRO A 94 5.48 -17.11 5.30
C PRO A 94 4.00 -17.26 5.66
N LEU A 95 3.24 -16.19 5.43
CA LEU A 95 1.79 -16.14 5.64
C LEU A 95 1.12 -15.37 4.51
N THR A 96 0.18 -16.01 3.82
CA THR A 96 -0.69 -15.36 2.83
C THR A 96 -2.12 -15.27 3.34
N LEU A 97 -2.68 -14.06 3.40
CA LEU A 97 -4.08 -13.77 3.66
C LEU A 97 -4.80 -13.47 2.35
N LEU A 98 -5.88 -14.20 2.08
CA LEU A 98 -6.68 -14.08 0.86
C LEU A 98 -8.09 -13.62 1.22
N GLY A 99 -8.49 -12.43 0.79
CA GLY A 99 -9.89 -11.98 0.88
C GLY A 99 -10.74 -12.66 -0.20
N GLN A 100 -11.94 -13.12 0.18
CA GLN A 100 -12.91 -13.62 -0.79
C GLN A 100 -13.32 -12.55 -1.78
N LEU A 101 -13.55 -12.97 -3.02
CA LEU A 101 -14.00 -12.17 -4.13
C LEU A 101 -15.37 -12.64 -4.62
N PRO A 102 -16.21 -11.75 -5.17
CA PRO A 102 -17.49 -12.18 -5.73
C PRO A 102 -17.25 -13.18 -6.86
N SER A 103 -18.19 -14.09 -7.10
CA SER A 103 -18.05 -15.10 -8.17
C SER A 103 -17.87 -14.50 -9.56
N SER A 104 -18.25 -13.23 -9.74
CA SER A 104 -18.07 -12.42 -10.94
C SER A 104 -16.77 -11.62 -11.00
N ALA A 105 -15.89 -11.71 -9.99
CA ALA A 105 -14.70 -10.85 -9.85
C ALA A 105 -13.60 -11.04 -10.91
N ARG A 106 -13.83 -11.88 -11.92
CA ARG A 106 -12.96 -11.94 -13.10
C ARG A 106 -13.14 -10.65 -13.91
N ALA A 107 -12.56 -9.58 -13.41
CA ALA A 107 -12.48 -8.29 -14.09
C ALA A 107 -11.41 -8.40 -15.19
N LYS A 108 -11.71 -7.87 -16.37
CA LYS A 108 -10.68 -7.69 -17.41
C LYS A 108 -9.61 -6.76 -16.84
N LEU A 109 -8.33 -6.94 -17.18
CA LEU A 109 -7.24 -5.97 -16.90
C LEU A 109 -7.58 -4.53 -17.32
N SER A 110 -8.58 -4.38 -18.19
CA SER A 110 -9.11 -3.11 -18.58
C SER A 110 -10.11 -2.50 -17.57
N GLN A 111 -10.18 -2.94 -16.32
CA GLN A 111 -10.98 -2.29 -15.27
C GLN A 111 -10.14 -2.21 -13.99
N PRO A 112 -10.00 -1.02 -13.39
CA PRO A 112 -9.21 -0.86 -12.18
C PRO A 112 -9.82 -1.68 -11.04
N PHE A 113 -8.99 -2.41 -10.31
CA PHE A 113 -9.43 -3.08 -9.09
C PHE A 113 -9.45 -2.07 -7.93
N ALA A 114 -8.43 -1.21 -7.82
CA ALA A 114 -8.43 -0.08 -6.91
C ALA A 114 -9.48 0.98 -7.29
N ASN A 115 -10.56 1.08 -6.50
CA ASN A 115 -11.51 2.19 -6.58
C ASN A 115 -11.53 2.95 -5.25
N ALA A 116 -11.25 4.26 -5.30
CA ALA A 116 -11.25 5.14 -4.14
C ALA A 116 -12.66 5.53 -3.63
N THR A 117 -13.68 4.73 -3.91
CA THR A 117 -15.05 4.94 -3.44
C THR A 117 -15.54 3.75 -2.63
N SER A 118 -16.19 4.02 -1.50
CA SER A 118 -16.90 3.03 -0.67
C SER A 118 -17.91 2.15 -1.40
N ALA A 119 -18.34 2.52 -2.62
CA ALA A 119 -19.23 1.71 -3.45
C ALA A 119 -18.59 0.39 -3.94
N ASN A 120 -17.25 0.29 -3.92
CA ASN A 120 -16.49 -0.86 -4.42
C ASN A 120 -15.50 -1.39 -3.38
N LEU A 121 -15.89 -1.39 -2.10
CA LEU A 121 -15.10 -2.07 -1.07
C LEU A 121 -14.97 -3.57 -1.39
N ASN A 122 -13.82 -4.14 -1.02
CA ASN A 122 -13.65 -5.58 -1.04
C ASN A 122 -14.71 -6.26 -0.15
N LEU A 123 -15.03 -7.53 -0.45
CA LEU A 123 -16.01 -8.28 0.34
C LEU A 123 -15.54 -8.54 1.77
N VAL A 124 -14.23 -8.47 2.02
CA VAL A 124 -13.61 -8.64 3.32
C VAL A 124 -13.15 -7.28 3.83
N GLN A 125 -13.76 -6.83 4.92
CA GLN A 125 -13.37 -5.61 5.62
C GLN A 125 -12.93 -5.97 7.03
N VAL A 126 -11.74 -5.52 7.42
CA VAL A 126 -11.19 -5.68 8.77
C VAL A 126 -11.01 -4.30 9.38
N PHE A 127 -11.51 -4.10 10.60
CA PHE A 127 -11.39 -2.79 11.23
C PHE A 127 -11.17 -2.82 12.74
N GLY A 128 -10.38 -1.84 13.21
CA GLY A 128 -10.23 -1.46 14.60
C GLY A 128 -10.84 -0.07 14.85
N THR A 129 -10.87 0.35 16.11
CA THR A 129 -11.42 1.66 16.54
C THR A 129 -10.54 2.35 17.58
N VAL A 130 -9.30 1.86 17.75
CA VAL A 130 -8.35 2.37 18.74
C VAL A 130 -7.55 3.51 18.11
N PHE A 131 -7.31 4.57 18.87
CA PHE A 131 -6.48 5.71 18.48
C PHE A 131 -5.60 6.10 19.66
N ASP A 132 -4.52 6.84 19.39
CA ASP A 132 -3.58 7.24 20.42
C ASP A 132 -4.21 8.25 21.38
N VAL A 133 -3.97 8.04 22.67
CA VAL A 133 -4.32 8.95 23.76
C VAL A 133 -3.04 9.33 24.48
N THR A 134 -2.84 10.63 24.68
CA THR A 134 -1.59 11.26 25.13
C THR A 134 -0.73 10.39 26.06
N GLY A 135 0.44 9.98 25.57
CA GLY A 135 1.47 9.28 26.35
C GLY A 135 1.63 7.79 26.06
N GLN A 136 0.99 7.25 25.00
CA GLN A 136 1.23 5.91 24.49
C GLN A 136 2.05 5.95 23.19
N ASP A 137 2.62 4.82 22.79
CA ASP A 137 3.22 4.65 21.47
C ASP A 137 2.10 4.28 20.48
N ASP A 138 2.20 4.74 19.23
CA ASP A 138 1.07 4.64 18.29
C ASP A 138 0.85 3.18 17.80
N ASP A 139 1.78 2.27 18.11
CA ASP A 139 1.80 0.85 17.71
C ASP A 139 0.55 0.09 18.16
N THR A 140 0.04 0.42 19.35
CA THR A 140 -1.16 -0.21 19.92
C THR A 140 -2.46 0.10 19.17
N THR A 141 -2.43 1.06 18.24
CA THR A 141 -3.60 1.48 17.46
C THR A 141 -3.75 0.74 16.13
N ALA A 142 -2.72 0.02 15.69
CA ALA A 142 -2.69 -0.65 14.41
C ALA A 142 -3.73 -1.78 14.31
N VAL A 143 -4.41 -1.87 13.16
CA VAL A 143 -5.39 -2.92 12.87
C VAL A 143 -4.71 -4.20 12.39
N LEU A 144 -3.62 -4.06 11.64
CA LEU A 144 -2.74 -5.14 11.20
C LEU A 144 -1.32 -4.83 11.66
N THR A 145 -0.76 -5.69 12.51
CA THR A 145 0.65 -5.64 12.89
C THR A 145 1.37 -6.88 12.35
N VAL A 146 2.45 -6.67 11.60
CA VAL A 146 3.38 -7.72 11.15
C VAL A 146 4.76 -7.39 11.69
N ALA A 147 5.08 -7.97 12.85
CA ALA A 147 6.30 -7.70 13.59
C ALA A 147 6.68 -8.92 14.43
N PRO A 148 7.97 -9.21 14.66
CA PRO A 148 8.41 -10.42 15.36
C PRO A 148 7.87 -10.53 16.80
N ASN A 149 7.57 -9.40 17.44
CA ASN A 149 7.06 -9.27 18.80
C ASN A 149 6.66 -7.81 19.07
N ALA A 150 6.01 -7.55 20.21
CA ALA A 150 5.59 -6.21 20.59
C ALA A 150 6.77 -5.19 20.68
N PRO A 151 7.94 -5.50 21.29
CA PRO A 151 9.09 -4.60 21.22
C PRO A 151 9.57 -4.24 19.80
N GLY A 152 9.37 -5.13 18.83
CA GLY A 152 9.66 -4.87 17.43
C GLY A 152 8.61 -4.04 16.70
N ALA A 153 7.38 -3.97 17.21
CA ALA A 153 6.30 -3.14 16.71
C ALA A 153 6.42 -1.68 17.18
N LEU A 154 7.10 -1.44 18.30
CA LEU A 154 7.32 -0.09 18.82
C LEU A 154 7.85 0.86 17.73
N ILE A 155 7.15 1.97 17.57
CA ILE A 155 7.47 3.00 16.58
C ILE A 155 8.61 3.85 17.13
N GLY A 156 8.43 4.30 18.37
CA GLY A 156 9.38 5.09 19.13
C GLY A 156 9.60 6.52 18.60
N ALA A 157 9.98 7.41 19.52
CA ALA A 157 10.18 8.83 19.24
C ALA A 157 11.63 9.17 18.84
N GLY A 158 11.82 10.37 18.33
CA GLY A 158 13.15 10.92 18.01
C GLY A 158 13.77 10.36 16.73
N THR A 159 15.04 10.73 16.50
CA THR A 159 15.77 10.42 15.26
C THR A 159 15.92 8.92 15.04
N ASP A 160 16.15 8.15 16.10
CA ASP A 160 16.37 6.72 16.02
C ASP A 160 15.06 5.91 16.22
N GLY A 161 14.00 6.46 16.79
CA GLY A 161 12.81 5.65 17.10
C GLY A 161 13.10 4.55 18.14
N ALA A 162 12.35 3.45 18.09
CA ALA A 162 12.50 2.37 19.06
C ALA A 162 13.85 1.62 18.96
N PRO A 163 14.37 1.04 20.06
CA PRO A 163 15.61 0.27 20.06
C PRO A 163 15.61 -0.89 19.06
N LEU A 164 16.81 -1.20 18.54
CA LEU A 164 17.02 -2.32 17.63
C LEU A 164 16.61 -3.66 18.26
N GLN A 165 15.91 -4.48 17.49
CA GLN A 165 15.55 -5.85 17.86
C GLN A 165 16.49 -6.88 17.22
N PRO A 166 16.81 -7.98 17.93
CA PRO A 166 17.73 -9.02 17.44
C PRO A 166 17.08 -10.01 16.48
N VAL A 167 15.76 -9.93 16.28
CA VAL A 167 14.95 -10.89 15.53
C VAL A 167 14.29 -10.23 14.34
N PHE A 168 14.25 -10.95 13.21
CA PHE A 168 13.42 -10.61 12.07
C PHE A 168 12.07 -11.31 12.21
N GLY A 169 11.00 -10.62 11.82
CA GLY A 169 9.62 -11.08 11.80
C GLY A 169 9.32 -11.89 10.55
N ASN A 170 8.16 -11.63 9.94
CA ASN A 170 7.71 -12.41 8.80
C ASN A 170 8.59 -12.14 7.56
N VAL A 171 9.09 -13.20 6.94
CA VAL A 171 9.97 -13.06 5.76
C VAL A 171 9.23 -12.96 4.43
N ASP A 172 7.93 -13.28 4.41
CA ASP A 172 7.08 -13.25 3.23
C ASP A 172 5.59 -13.22 3.66
N PHE A 173 5.17 -12.05 4.19
CA PHE A 173 3.77 -11.81 4.46
C PHE A 173 3.09 -11.28 3.20
N LYS A 174 1.94 -11.85 2.82
CA LYS A 174 1.17 -11.41 1.67
C LYS A 174 -0.29 -11.20 2.04
N ALA A 175 -0.92 -10.13 1.55
CA ALA A 175 -2.35 -9.92 1.69
C ALA A 175 -3.00 -9.50 0.37
N TYR A 176 -4.10 -10.16 0.01
CA TYR A 176 -4.80 -9.95 -1.25
C TYR A 176 -6.26 -9.57 -1.00
N ASN A 177 -6.71 -8.47 -1.60
CA ASN A 177 -8.12 -8.09 -1.70
C ASN A 177 -8.86 -7.99 -0.35
N ILE A 178 -8.22 -7.35 0.62
CA ILE A 178 -8.77 -7.08 1.96
C ILE A 178 -8.73 -5.57 2.22
N ASP A 179 -9.81 -5.04 2.77
CA ASP A 179 -9.89 -3.65 3.20
C ASP A 179 -9.59 -3.55 4.70
N TRP A 180 -8.51 -2.86 5.05
CA TRP A 180 -8.07 -2.61 6.41
C TRP A 180 -8.41 -1.17 6.82
N GLN A 181 -9.07 -0.98 7.96
CA GLN A 181 -9.58 0.33 8.33
C GLN A 181 -9.45 0.60 9.83
N ASN A 182 -8.90 1.75 10.19
CA ASN A 182 -9.07 2.26 11.54
C ASN A 182 -10.24 3.24 11.56
N ARG A 183 -11.30 2.87 12.28
CA ARG A 183 -12.58 3.59 12.36
C ARG A 183 -12.74 4.31 13.70
N ALA A 184 -11.64 4.71 14.34
CA ALA A 184 -11.66 5.44 15.61
C ALA A 184 -12.55 6.69 15.57
N ALA A 185 -12.53 7.43 14.46
CA ALA A 185 -13.47 8.51 14.18
C ALA A 185 -13.71 8.68 12.68
N ASN A 186 -14.78 9.40 12.34
CA ASN A 186 -15.09 9.82 10.97
C ASN A 186 -14.45 11.18 10.60
N PHE A 187 -13.45 11.63 11.36
CA PHE A 187 -12.59 12.79 11.11
C PHE A 187 -11.27 12.60 11.88
N ALA A 188 -10.24 13.38 11.57
CA ALA A 188 -8.97 13.32 12.30
C ALA A 188 -9.16 13.74 13.77
N ILE A 189 -8.76 12.86 14.68
CA ILE A 189 -8.79 13.09 16.14
C ILE A 189 -7.40 12.97 16.78
N SER A 190 -6.59 12.00 16.33
CA SER A 190 -5.23 11.67 16.76
C SER A 190 -4.69 10.61 15.78
N GLN A 191 -3.47 10.15 16.00
CA GLN A 191 -2.89 8.98 15.33
C GLN A 191 -3.80 7.75 15.48
N ALA A 192 -4.04 7.05 14.38
CA ALA A 192 -4.89 5.86 14.35
C ALA A 192 -4.43 4.94 13.22
N LEU A 193 -3.47 4.05 13.52
CA LEU A 193 -2.81 3.24 12.52
C LEU A 193 -3.75 2.20 11.91
N VAL A 194 -3.53 1.90 10.63
CA VAL A 194 -4.10 0.73 9.97
C VAL A 194 -3.07 -0.38 9.94
N THR A 195 -1.84 -0.07 9.54
CA THR A 195 -0.76 -1.05 9.46
C THR A 195 0.45 -0.63 10.28
N ASP A 196 1.07 -1.62 10.92
CA ASP A 196 2.43 -1.57 11.45
C ASP A 196 3.22 -2.77 10.94
N ILE A 197 4.11 -2.52 9.98
CA ILE A 197 5.01 -3.54 9.44
C ILE A 197 6.42 -3.22 9.91
N SER A 198 6.96 -4.04 10.79
CA SER A 198 8.27 -3.80 11.41
C SER A 198 9.11 -5.06 11.41
N TYR A 199 10.40 -4.94 11.09
CA TYR A 199 11.34 -6.08 10.93
C TYR A 199 10.79 -7.21 10.05
N SER A 200 9.98 -6.91 9.04
CA SER A 200 9.29 -7.91 8.23
C SER A 200 9.28 -7.51 6.77
N ASN A 201 9.16 -8.50 5.89
CA ASN A 201 8.91 -8.32 4.47
C ASN A 201 7.42 -8.57 4.21
N ALA A 202 6.71 -7.59 3.68
CA ALA A 202 5.27 -7.67 3.48
C ALA A 202 4.83 -7.09 2.14
N SER A 203 3.96 -7.81 1.43
CA SER A 203 3.39 -7.34 0.18
C SER A 203 1.86 -7.39 0.12
N PHE A 204 1.26 -6.41 -0.54
CA PHE A 204 -0.18 -6.15 -0.52
C PHE A 204 -0.70 -5.88 -1.93
N TYR A 205 -1.82 -6.52 -2.28
CA TYR A 205 -2.33 -6.56 -3.66
C TYR A 205 -3.84 -6.35 -3.67
N GLY A 206 -4.33 -5.33 -4.39
CA GLY A 206 -5.77 -5.10 -4.47
C GLY A 206 -6.41 -4.70 -3.14
N CYS A 207 -5.63 -4.17 -2.20
CA CYS A 207 -6.06 -3.85 -0.83
C CYS A 207 -6.51 -2.39 -0.69
N SER A 208 -7.23 -2.11 0.39
CA SER A 208 -7.50 -0.73 0.81
C SER A 208 -7.05 -0.51 2.24
N PHE A 209 -6.53 0.69 2.53
CA PHE A 209 -6.09 1.11 3.86
C PHE A 209 -6.71 2.46 4.20
N ALA A 210 -7.44 2.54 5.30
CA ALA A 210 -8.23 3.74 5.61
C ALA A 210 -8.11 4.20 7.06
N SER A 211 -7.56 5.40 7.25
CA SER A 211 -7.64 6.18 8.49
C SER A 211 -7.54 7.68 8.19
N TYR A 212 -7.11 8.51 9.14
CA TYR A 212 -6.91 9.95 8.97
C TYR A 212 -5.45 10.33 9.21
N GLN A 213 -4.97 10.15 10.43
CA GLN A 213 -3.58 10.38 10.77
C GLN A 213 -2.86 9.04 10.92
N ASP A 214 -1.67 8.94 10.33
CA ASP A 214 -0.75 7.80 10.50
C ASP A 214 -1.33 6.47 10.01
N THR A 215 -1.97 6.49 8.83
CA THR A 215 -2.69 5.31 8.27
C THR A 215 -1.76 4.12 8.04
N TRP A 216 -0.60 4.35 7.42
CA TRP A 216 0.35 3.31 7.02
C TRP A 216 1.70 3.53 7.67
N TYR A 217 2.15 2.54 8.44
CA TYR A 217 3.51 2.50 8.99
C TYR A 217 4.35 1.40 8.33
N THR A 218 5.49 1.77 7.75
CA THR A 218 6.60 0.83 7.46
C THR A 218 7.75 1.12 8.41
N GLY A 219 7.81 0.33 9.47
CA GLY A 219 8.75 0.52 10.56
C GLY A 219 10.17 0.06 10.26
N ARG A 220 10.98 0.11 11.32
CA ARG A 220 12.42 -0.16 11.27
C ARG A 220 12.69 -1.54 10.68
N ASN A 221 13.66 -1.63 9.77
CA ASN A 221 14.05 -2.87 9.08
C ASN A 221 12.92 -3.62 8.37
N ALA A 222 11.80 -2.97 8.07
CA ALA A 222 10.78 -3.55 7.21
C ALA A 222 11.01 -3.20 5.74
N SER A 223 10.57 -4.10 4.88
CA SER A 223 10.46 -3.88 3.43
C SER A 223 9.02 -4.15 3.01
N THR A 224 8.37 -3.17 2.39
CA THR A 224 6.98 -3.28 1.98
C THR A 224 6.78 -3.00 0.50
N TYR A 225 5.92 -3.79 -0.13
CA TYR A 225 5.49 -3.60 -1.53
C TYR A 225 3.97 -3.55 -1.58
N VAL A 226 3.40 -2.48 -2.12
CA VAL A 226 1.96 -2.28 -2.19
C VAL A 226 1.58 -1.98 -3.62
N VAL A 227 0.69 -2.77 -4.21
CA VAL A 227 0.28 -2.61 -5.60
C VAL A 227 -1.23 -2.63 -5.78
N ASP A 228 -1.72 -1.84 -6.76
CA ASP A 228 -3.13 -1.81 -7.16
C ASP A 228 -4.06 -1.62 -5.95
N SER A 229 -3.71 -0.66 -5.10
CA SER A 229 -4.33 -0.47 -3.79
C SER A 229 -4.74 0.98 -3.58
N VAL A 230 -5.63 1.24 -2.61
CA VAL A 230 -6.04 2.59 -2.22
C VAL A 230 -5.62 2.87 -0.78
N ILE A 231 -4.99 4.02 -0.54
CA ILE A 231 -4.60 4.46 0.80
C ILE A 231 -5.27 5.80 1.06
N PHE A 232 -6.13 5.84 2.06
CA PHE A 232 -6.88 7.02 2.45
C PHE A 232 -6.31 7.63 3.73
N GLY A 233 -6.11 8.94 3.71
CA GLY A 233 -5.63 9.66 4.90
C GLY A 233 -5.74 11.17 4.79
N GLN A 234 -5.22 11.85 5.80
CA GLN A 234 -5.20 13.31 5.93
C GLN A 234 -3.82 13.83 6.34
N THR A 235 -3.25 13.28 7.42
CA THR A 235 -2.00 13.75 8.03
C THR A 235 -1.01 12.61 8.11
N ASP A 236 0.17 12.79 7.51
CA ASP A 236 1.32 11.88 7.58
C ASP A 236 0.91 10.42 7.34
N TYR A 237 -0.07 10.21 6.47
CA TYR A 237 -0.76 8.92 6.41
C TYR A 237 0.08 7.84 5.74
N LEU A 238 1.18 8.21 5.09
CA LEU A 238 2.32 7.33 4.85
C LEU A 238 3.47 7.79 5.75
N PHE A 239 3.76 7.05 6.81
CA PHE A 239 4.90 7.35 7.66
C PHE A 239 5.72 6.09 7.91
N GLY A 240 6.97 6.27 8.33
CA GLY A 240 7.84 5.12 8.40
C GLY A 240 9.29 5.43 8.58
N PHE A 241 10.04 4.34 8.53
CA PHE A 241 11.48 4.29 8.66
C PHE A 241 12.09 3.23 7.70
N GLY A 242 11.40 2.13 7.45
CA GLY A 242 11.86 1.09 6.52
C GLY A 242 11.84 1.52 5.05
N THR A 243 11.80 0.54 4.16
CA THR A 243 11.64 0.78 2.71
C THR A 243 10.28 0.36 2.25
N ALA A 244 9.58 1.28 1.58
CA ALA A 244 8.26 1.04 1.06
C ALA A 244 8.20 1.42 -0.42
N TRP A 245 7.73 0.48 -1.25
CA TRP A 245 7.44 0.71 -2.65
C TRP A 245 5.93 0.61 -2.89
N PHE A 246 5.33 1.72 -3.30
CA PHE A 246 3.92 1.82 -3.64
C PHE A 246 3.78 1.97 -5.15
N GLN A 247 3.16 1.00 -5.83
CA GLN A 247 3.00 1.00 -7.27
C GLN A 247 1.52 0.97 -7.68
N ASN A 248 1.13 1.78 -8.67
CA ASN A 248 -0.27 1.80 -9.11
C ASN A 248 -1.25 1.98 -7.93
N VAL A 249 -0.89 2.81 -6.95
CA VAL A 249 -1.74 3.10 -5.80
C VAL A 249 -2.50 4.40 -6.00
N ILE A 250 -3.65 4.51 -5.35
CA ILE A 250 -4.37 5.78 -5.21
C ILE A 250 -4.18 6.28 -3.78
N LEU A 251 -3.46 7.39 -3.63
CA LEU A 251 -3.33 8.15 -2.40
C LEU A 251 -4.49 9.17 -2.32
N ALA A 252 -5.50 8.84 -1.52
CA ALA A 252 -6.79 9.52 -1.47
C ALA A 252 -6.89 10.47 -0.25
N ASN A 253 -6.68 11.76 -0.50
CA ASN A 253 -6.67 12.81 0.52
C ASN A 253 -8.09 13.10 1.05
N ARG A 254 -8.41 12.64 2.26
CA ARG A 254 -9.67 12.92 2.97
C ARG A 254 -9.78 14.38 3.42
N ALA A 255 -8.64 14.97 3.73
CA ALA A 255 -8.41 16.39 4.00
C ALA A 255 -6.90 16.65 3.82
N CYS A 256 -6.44 17.85 4.16
CA CYS A 256 -5.00 18.17 4.14
C CYS A 256 -4.55 18.61 5.54
N GLY A 257 -3.56 17.93 6.11
CA GLY A 257 -2.88 18.32 7.35
C GLY A 257 -1.45 17.76 7.35
N GLY A 258 -0.45 18.49 7.84
CA GLY A 258 0.94 18.01 7.77
C GLY A 258 1.39 17.73 6.33
N GLY A 259 1.99 16.55 6.09
CA GLY A 259 2.30 16.03 4.76
C GLY A 259 1.47 14.80 4.40
N LEU A 260 1.49 14.38 3.13
CA LEU A 260 1.03 13.04 2.73
C LEU A 260 2.00 11.99 3.29
N VAL A 261 3.30 12.23 3.12
CA VAL A 261 4.40 11.37 3.57
C VAL A 261 5.18 12.02 4.72
N ALA A 262 5.47 11.27 5.77
CA ALA A 262 6.41 11.65 6.82
C ALA A 262 7.39 10.50 7.13
N TRP A 263 8.54 10.49 6.45
CA TRP A 263 9.52 9.42 6.60
C TRP A 263 10.68 9.81 7.53
N LYS A 264 11.24 8.83 8.24
CA LYS A 264 12.57 8.88 8.87
C LYS A 264 13.59 8.25 7.92
N GLY A 265 14.73 8.89 7.72
CA GLY A 265 15.93 8.22 7.22
C GLY A 265 16.92 7.95 8.35
N ASN A 266 17.91 7.09 8.12
CA ASN A 266 19.08 6.97 8.99
C ASN A 266 20.20 6.25 8.24
N ASN A 267 21.46 6.58 8.54
CA ASN A 267 22.64 5.86 8.07
C ASN A 267 23.05 4.69 9.00
N GLN A 268 22.34 4.48 10.12
CA GLN A 268 22.54 3.35 11.03
C GLN A 268 21.81 2.09 10.53
N THR A 269 22.31 1.48 9.46
CA THR A 269 21.79 0.22 8.93
C THR A 269 22.57 -0.97 9.50
N PHE A 270 21.84 -1.92 10.13
CA PHE A 270 22.31 -3.30 10.31
C PHE A 270 21.64 -4.28 9.34
N ALA A 271 20.67 -3.81 8.53
CA ALA A 271 20.10 -4.57 7.43
C ALA A 271 20.98 -4.35 6.18
N PRO A 272 21.81 -5.32 5.76
CA PRO A 272 22.52 -5.21 4.50
C PRO A 272 21.49 -5.11 3.37
N GLY A 273 21.62 -4.15 2.47
CA GLY A 273 20.76 -4.08 1.30
C GLY A 273 19.51 -3.20 1.40
N ASN A 274 19.37 -2.32 2.39
CA ASN A 274 18.19 -1.45 2.47
C ASN A 274 18.53 0.04 2.29
N ARG A 275 17.92 0.71 1.30
CA ARG A 275 18.11 2.15 1.06
C ARG A 275 17.32 3.06 2.01
N TYR A 276 16.31 2.50 2.69
CA TYR A 276 15.26 3.23 3.41
C TYR A 276 14.53 4.27 2.53
N GLY A 277 13.28 4.56 2.85
CA GLY A 277 12.49 5.57 2.13
C GLY A 277 11.15 5.09 1.60
N ALA A 278 10.34 6.06 1.19
CA ALA A 278 9.08 5.84 0.50
C ALA A 278 9.22 6.14 -0.99
N TYR A 279 8.88 5.16 -1.82
CA TYR A 279 8.95 5.24 -3.28
C TYR A 279 7.54 5.04 -3.85
N ILE A 280 6.98 6.07 -4.48
CA ILE A 280 5.63 6.10 -5.02
C ILE A 280 5.74 6.11 -6.55
N SER A 281 5.43 4.99 -7.20
CA SER A 281 5.58 4.79 -8.65
C SER A 281 4.25 4.58 -9.35
N ASP A 282 4.10 5.16 -10.53
CA ASP A 282 2.96 4.95 -11.44
C ASP A 282 1.61 5.10 -10.75
N SER A 283 1.54 6.05 -9.81
CA SER A 283 0.46 6.18 -8.83
C SER A 283 -0.34 7.46 -9.02
N GLN A 284 -1.38 7.64 -8.22
CA GLN A 284 -2.25 8.81 -8.26
C GLN A 284 -2.38 9.44 -6.88
N VAL A 285 -2.33 10.77 -6.83
CA VAL A 285 -2.69 11.56 -5.66
C VAL A 285 -3.95 12.35 -6.00
N ILE A 286 -5.03 12.09 -5.27
CA ILE A 286 -6.33 12.70 -5.53
C ILE A 286 -6.97 13.21 -4.25
N ARG A 287 -7.87 14.20 -4.37
CA ARG A 287 -8.91 14.42 -3.37
C ARG A 287 -9.75 13.14 -3.26
N SER A 288 -9.84 12.60 -2.05
CA SER A 288 -10.68 11.43 -1.80
C SER A 288 -12.13 11.70 -2.21
N PRO A 289 -12.77 10.79 -2.96
CA PRO A 289 -14.22 10.82 -3.18
C PRO A 289 -15.03 10.78 -1.87
N GLU A 290 -14.45 10.23 -0.80
CA GLU A 290 -15.05 10.15 0.54
C GLU A 290 -14.80 11.40 1.39
N ALA A 291 -13.95 12.33 0.93
CA ALA A 291 -13.72 13.58 1.65
C ALA A 291 -15.03 14.38 1.77
N ASN A 292 -15.31 14.91 2.95
CA ASN A 292 -16.49 15.72 3.19
C ASN A 292 -16.61 16.83 2.14
N ALA A 293 -17.80 16.99 1.55
CA ALA A 293 -18.05 17.90 0.43
C ALA A 293 -17.64 19.36 0.70
N THR A 294 -17.66 19.79 1.97
CA THR A 294 -17.24 21.15 2.36
C THR A 294 -15.74 21.30 2.62
N THR A 295 -14.99 20.19 2.62
CA THR A 295 -13.53 20.20 2.83
C THR A 295 -12.83 20.74 1.60
N VAL A 296 -12.12 21.86 1.78
CA VAL A 296 -11.32 22.51 0.74
C VAL A 296 -9.92 21.92 0.74
N THR A 297 -9.59 21.16 -0.30
CA THR A 297 -8.24 20.57 -0.48
C THR A 297 -7.42 21.24 -1.56
N THR A 298 -8.02 22.02 -2.46
CA THR A 298 -7.33 22.64 -3.61
C THR A 298 -6.13 23.48 -3.17
N GLY A 299 -4.92 23.07 -3.59
CA GLY A 299 -3.66 23.71 -3.24
C GLY A 299 -3.33 23.69 -1.74
N LYS A 300 -3.86 22.74 -0.97
CA LYS A 300 -3.68 22.68 0.50
C LYS A 300 -2.86 21.48 0.98
N CYS A 301 -2.73 20.44 0.17
CA CYS A 301 -2.03 19.22 0.56
C CYS A 301 -0.54 19.31 0.20
N PHE A 302 0.35 18.86 1.08
CA PHE A 302 1.80 18.84 0.87
C PHE A 302 2.26 17.41 0.62
N LEU A 303 3.20 17.21 -0.31
CA LEU A 303 3.72 15.87 -0.67
C LEU A 303 4.36 15.18 0.54
N GLY A 304 5.08 15.93 1.37
CA GLY A 304 5.59 15.37 2.60
C GLY A 304 6.29 16.37 3.49
N ARG A 305 6.73 15.86 4.65
CA ARG A 305 7.53 16.59 5.62
C ARG A 305 8.52 15.64 6.32
N PRO A 306 9.75 16.09 6.63
CA PRO A 306 10.80 15.19 7.08
C PRO A 306 10.60 14.84 8.55
N TRP A 307 10.25 13.58 8.87
CA TRP A 307 10.12 13.19 10.27
C TRP A 307 11.48 13.26 11.00
N ASN A 308 12.56 13.08 10.26
CA ASN A 308 13.89 13.56 10.62
C ASN A 308 14.67 14.06 9.39
N ASP A 309 15.86 14.59 9.62
CA ASP A 309 16.65 15.32 8.62
C ASP A 309 17.17 14.45 7.46
N ASP A 310 17.12 13.13 7.57
CA ASP A 310 17.60 12.17 6.56
C ASP A 310 16.46 11.57 5.72
N ALA A 311 15.24 12.11 5.81
CA ALA A 311 14.06 11.54 5.16
C ALA A 311 14.25 11.32 3.65
N ILE A 312 13.75 10.20 3.13
CA ILE A 312 13.78 9.86 1.71
C ILE A 312 12.35 9.66 1.22
N THR A 313 11.92 10.45 0.23
CA THR A 313 10.61 10.29 -0.43
C THR A 313 10.73 10.60 -1.90
N VAL A 314 10.29 9.67 -2.75
CA VAL A 314 10.43 9.75 -4.20
C VAL A 314 9.09 9.49 -4.87
N TYR A 315 8.65 10.39 -5.74
CA TYR A 315 7.49 10.21 -6.62
C TYR A 315 7.94 10.00 -8.07
N LEU A 316 7.47 8.93 -8.71
CA LEU A 316 7.83 8.51 -10.06
C LEU A 316 6.56 8.32 -10.90
N ASN A 317 6.45 9.01 -12.03
CA ASN A 317 5.31 8.91 -12.95
C ASN A 317 3.94 9.10 -12.27
N THR A 318 3.87 9.99 -11.28
CA THR A 318 2.68 10.13 -10.43
C THR A 318 1.73 11.18 -11.00
N PHE A 319 0.45 10.83 -11.16
CA PHE A 319 -0.58 11.82 -11.40
C PHE A 319 -0.93 12.54 -10.09
N MET A 320 -0.98 13.87 -10.11
CA MET A 320 -1.31 14.68 -8.93
C MET A 320 -2.38 15.70 -9.28
N ASP A 321 -3.52 15.60 -8.60
CA ASP A 321 -4.67 16.47 -8.83
C ASP A 321 -4.49 17.89 -8.26
N ALA A 322 -5.54 18.72 -8.36
CA ALA A 322 -5.49 20.10 -7.86
C ALA A 322 -5.31 20.25 -6.34
N SER A 323 -5.34 19.18 -5.55
CA SER A 323 -5.17 19.26 -4.09
C SER A 323 -3.75 19.60 -3.67
N ILE A 324 -2.75 19.24 -4.47
CA ILE A 324 -1.33 19.44 -4.13
C ILE A 324 -0.96 20.92 -4.19
N ASN A 325 -0.33 21.39 -3.11
CA ASN A 325 0.25 22.72 -2.99
C ASN A 325 1.51 22.82 -3.85
N ALA A 326 1.69 23.96 -4.53
CA ALA A 326 2.82 24.19 -5.43
C ALA A 326 4.18 24.02 -4.75
N VAL A 327 4.29 24.29 -3.44
CA VAL A 327 5.52 24.15 -2.64
C VAL A 327 6.01 22.70 -2.55
N GLY A 328 5.11 21.71 -2.65
CA GLY A 328 5.44 20.29 -2.53
C GLY A 328 5.73 19.90 -1.08
N PHE A 329 6.97 20.04 -0.64
CA PHE A 329 7.45 19.61 0.68
C PHE A 329 7.60 20.78 1.66
N ILE A 330 7.28 20.53 2.94
CA ILE A 330 7.36 21.53 4.01
C ILE A 330 8.26 21.07 5.17
N PRO A 331 8.78 21.99 6.00
CA PRO A 331 9.41 21.63 7.26
C PRO A 331 8.46 20.83 8.16
N PHE A 332 9.01 20.03 9.07
CA PHE A 332 8.21 19.12 9.90
C PHE A 332 7.25 19.87 10.83
N ASP A 333 7.79 20.79 11.62
CA ASP A 333 7.06 21.60 12.59
C ASP A 333 7.86 22.86 12.97
N SER A 334 7.39 23.60 13.98
CA SER A 334 8.09 24.78 14.47
C SER A 334 9.44 24.50 15.15
N ALA A 335 9.66 23.26 15.62
CA ALA A 335 10.93 22.84 16.22
C ALA A 335 11.97 22.46 15.15
N ARG A 336 11.52 22.04 13.96
CA ARG A 336 12.34 21.81 12.76
C ARG A 336 11.86 22.72 11.62
N PRO A 337 12.17 24.02 11.67
CA PRO A 337 11.63 25.02 10.73
C PRO A 337 12.27 25.01 9.34
N VAL A 338 13.22 24.10 9.08
CA VAL A 338 13.97 23.99 7.82
C VAL A 338 13.98 22.53 7.36
N ILE A 339 13.90 22.32 6.05
CA ILE A 339 14.19 21.01 5.44
C ILE A 339 15.69 20.94 5.20
N MET A 340 16.36 19.97 5.81
CA MET A 340 17.81 19.82 5.72
C MET A 340 18.24 19.32 4.33
N ASN A 341 19.45 19.68 3.91
CA ASN A 341 20.01 19.23 2.62
C ASN A 341 20.37 17.73 2.60
N THR A 342 20.34 17.07 3.76
CA THR A 342 20.46 15.62 3.92
C THR A 342 19.16 14.88 3.58
N THR A 343 18.03 15.58 3.56
CA THR A 343 16.75 15.04 3.12
C THR A 343 16.78 14.84 1.61
N PHE A 344 16.31 13.67 1.14
CA PHE A 344 16.20 13.36 -0.28
C PHE A 344 14.73 13.32 -0.69
N TYR A 345 14.24 14.45 -1.19
CA TYR A 345 12.93 14.54 -1.83
C TYR A 345 13.07 14.67 -3.32
N ALA A 346 12.36 13.83 -4.06
CA ALA A 346 12.51 13.77 -5.50
C ALA A 346 11.21 13.52 -6.24
N GLU A 347 11.10 14.11 -7.42
CA GLU A 347 10.03 13.87 -8.38
C GLU A 347 10.61 13.53 -9.76
N PHE A 348 10.03 12.53 -10.43
CA PHE A 348 10.30 12.20 -11.82
C PHE A 348 9.00 12.09 -12.59
N ASN A 349 8.83 12.90 -13.64
CA ASN A 349 7.74 12.77 -14.61
C ASN A 349 6.32 12.76 -13.98
N SER A 350 6.13 13.41 -12.83
CA SER A 350 4.81 13.65 -12.26
C SER A 350 4.01 14.59 -13.18
N THR A 351 2.69 14.41 -13.24
CA THR A 351 1.82 15.21 -14.11
C THR A 351 0.52 15.61 -13.43
N GLY A 352 0.07 16.82 -13.73
CA GLY A 352 -1.28 17.29 -13.38
C GLY A 352 -2.32 17.06 -14.48
N LYS A 353 -1.86 16.65 -15.67
CA LYS A 353 -2.68 16.29 -16.82
C LYS A 353 -2.69 14.79 -16.99
N TRP A 354 -3.87 14.21 -16.99
CA TRP A 354 -4.02 12.81 -17.33
C TRP A 354 -3.65 12.60 -18.80
N LEU A 355 -2.60 11.82 -19.07
CA LEU A 355 -2.23 11.45 -20.42
C LEU A 355 -3.15 10.31 -20.89
N SER A 356 -4.23 10.65 -21.59
CA SER A 356 -5.16 9.67 -22.19
C SER A 356 -4.53 8.69 -23.20
N SER A 357 -3.25 8.89 -23.57
CA SER A 357 -2.55 8.12 -24.60
C SER A 357 -1.69 6.98 -24.08
N SER A 358 -1.55 6.81 -22.77
CA SER A 358 -0.91 5.64 -22.19
C SER A 358 -2.01 4.61 -21.84
N GLN A 359 -1.68 3.32 -21.78
CA GLN A 359 -2.65 2.23 -21.51
C GLN A 359 -3.43 2.37 -20.17
N PHE A 360 -3.16 3.43 -19.43
CA PHE A 360 -3.77 3.86 -18.18
C PHE A 360 -5.20 4.42 -18.35
N SER A 361 -5.84 4.38 -19.52
CA SER A 361 -7.11 5.09 -19.79
C SER A 361 -8.35 4.70 -18.94
N LEU A 362 -8.26 3.79 -17.96
CA LEU A 362 -9.42 3.23 -17.26
C LEU A 362 -9.55 3.60 -15.77
N PHE A 363 -8.62 4.39 -15.23
CA PHE A 363 -8.59 4.77 -13.81
C PHE A 363 -9.47 5.96 -13.42
N ILE A 364 -10.31 6.51 -14.33
CA ILE A 364 -11.03 7.74 -14.03
C ILE A 364 -12.28 7.48 -13.20
N ILE A 365 -12.22 7.89 -11.93
CA ILE A 365 -13.39 8.36 -11.20
C ILE A 365 -13.86 9.66 -11.90
N PRO A 366 -15.11 9.76 -12.38
CA PRO A 366 -15.58 10.85 -13.26
C PRO A 366 -15.49 12.28 -12.68
N PHE A 367 -14.95 12.45 -11.47
CA PHE A 367 -14.83 13.71 -10.74
C PHE A 367 -13.40 14.09 -10.34
N VAL A 368 -12.35 13.40 -10.83
CA VAL A 368 -10.97 13.82 -10.55
C VAL A 368 -10.69 15.19 -11.17
N GLN A 369 -10.40 16.17 -10.32
CA GLN A 369 -10.08 17.53 -10.76
C GLN A 369 -8.65 17.57 -11.28
N THR A 370 -8.46 17.49 -12.60
CA THR A 370 -7.17 17.80 -13.24
C THR A 370 -6.69 19.16 -12.75
N GLY A 371 -5.42 19.28 -12.36
CA GLY A 371 -4.90 20.48 -11.71
C GLY A 371 -3.38 20.58 -11.81
N PRO A 372 -2.77 21.66 -11.31
CA PRO A 372 -1.33 21.87 -11.42
C PRO A 372 -0.53 21.02 -10.42
N GLY A 373 -1.10 19.97 -9.80
CA GLY A 373 -0.45 19.23 -8.72
C GLY A 373 0.92 18.67 -9.12
N GLY A 374 1.03 18.14 -10.33
CA GLY A 374 2.31 17.67 -10.89
C GLY A 374 3.17 18.78 -11.53
N ASN A 375 2.79 20.06 -11.43
CA ASN A 375 3.65 21.16 -11.86
C ASN A 375 4.71 21.43 -10.80
N THR A 376 5.97 21.14 -11.15
CA THR A 376 7.11 21.27 -10.25
C THR A 376 7.73 22.67 -10.22
N SER A 377 7.23 23.63 -11.02
CA SER A 377 7.83 24.98 -11.12
C SER A 377 7.79 25.80 -9.82
N GLY A 378 6.95 25.41 -8.86
CA GLY A 378 6.77 26.10 -7.57
C GLY A 378 7.36 25.35 -6.38
N ARG A 379 8.07 24.23 -6.60
CA ARG A 379 8.59 23.38 -5.53
C ARG A 379 9.64 24.08 -4.69
N THR A 380 9.76 23.61 -3.45
CA THR A 380 10.84 24.02 -2.57
C THR A 380 12.21 23.75 -3.22
N PRO A 381 13.20 24.64 -3.10
CA PRO A 381 14.48 24.49 -3.80
C PRO A 381 15.32 23.26 -3.39
N VAL A 382 15.02 22.65 -2.23
CA VAL A 382 15.71 21.44 -1.75
C VAL A 382 15.26 20.17 -2.48
N GLU A 383 14.16 20.24 -3.23
CA GLU A 383 13.65 19.09 -3.98
C GLU A 383 14.47 18.80 -5.24
N HIS A 384 14.71 17.52 -5.50
CA HIS A 384 15.39 17.00 -6.68
C HIS A 384 14.38 16.68 -7.78
N ILE A 385 14.31 17.52 -8.81
CA ILE A 385 13.57 17.21 -10.04
C ILE A 385 14.45 16.34 -10.94
N LEU A 386 14.15 15.04 -10.99
CA LEU A 386 14.94 14.05 -11.70
C LEU A 386 14.70 14.12 -13.22
N ASN A 387 15.72 13.74 -13.99
CA ASN A 387 15.64 13.47 -15.42
C ASN A 387 16.00 12.00 -15.71
N ALA A 388 15.90 11.57 -16.96
CA ALA A 388 16.15 10.17 -17.33
C ALA A 388 17.57 9.67 -16.95
N THR A 389 18.57 10.56 -16.95
CA THR A 389 19.94 10.20 -16.55
C THR A 389 20.07 10.03 -15.04
N THR A 390 19.49 10.94 -14.25
CA THR A 390 19.52 10.83 -12.77
C THR A 390 18.62 9.72 -12.25
N LEU A 391 17.53 9.42 -12.96
CA LEU A 391 16.67 8.27 -12.65
C LEU A 391 17.46 6.96 -12.80
N ALA A 392 18.15 6.78 -13.92
CA ALA A 392 18.97 5.61 -14.18
C ALA A 392 20.15 5.51 -13.20
N ALA A 393 20.81 6.63 -12.89
CA ALA A 393 21.91 6.67 -11.94
C ALA A 393 21.48 6.41 -10.49
N GLY A 394 20.26 6.81 -10.14
CA GLY A 394 19.67 6.57 -8.83
C GLY A 394 19.10 5.16 -8.66
N ASP A 395 19.02 4.37 -9.73
CA ASP A 395 18.51 2.99 -9.71
C ASP A 395 17.17 2.87 -8.96
N PHE A 396 16.24 3.78 -9.29
CA PHE A 396 14.89 3.81 -8.72
C PHE A 396 14.01 2.74 -9.38
N THR A 397 14.39 1.48 -9.18
CA THR A 397 13.67 0.28 -9.59
C THR A 397 13.34 -0.55 -8.35
N ILE A 398 12.41 -1.51 -8.45
CA ILE A 398 12.14 -2.44 -7.33
C ILE A 398 13.44 -3.11 -6.89
N ASP A 399 14.17 -3.70 -7.83
CA ASP A 399 15.45 -4.38 -7.54
C ASP A 399 16.51 -3.42 -6.97
N GLY A 400 16.57 -2.19 -7.47
CA GLY A 400 17.53 -1.18 -7.00
C GLY A 400 17.22 -0.63 -5.61
N VAL A 401 15.94 -0.45 -5.29
CA VAL A 401 15.49 0.04 -3.99
C VAL A 401 15.64 -1.01 -2.90
N PHE A 402 15.28 -2.27 -3.20
CA PHE A 402 15.44 -3.39 -2.28
C PHE A 402 16.83 -4.04 -2.33
N LEU A 403 17.69 -3.61 -3.27
CA LEU A 403 19.04 -4.14 -3.53
C LEU A 403 19.11 -5.66 -3.80
N GLU A 404 17.99 -6.25 -4.16
CA GLU A 404 17.80 -7.64 -4.54
C GLU A 404 16.54 -7.77 -5.40
N HIS A 405 16.37 -8.90 -6.10
CA HIS A 405 15.09 -9.25 -6.70
C HIS A 405 14.21 -9.97 -5.67
N PRO A 406 13.25 -9.29 -5.01
CA PRO A 406 12.69 -9.79 -3.75
C PRO A 406 11.71 -10.95 -3.97
N GLN A 407 11.98 -12.10 -3.36
CA GLN A 407 11.16 -13.31 -3.53
C GLN A 407 9.80 -13.25 -2.79
N TRP A 408 9.64 -12.28 -1.91
CA TRP A 408 8.41 -12.03 -1.14
C TRP A 408 7.41 -11.13 -1.91
N ILE A 409 7.70 -10.78 -3.16
CA ILE A 409 6.81 -10.08 -4.09
C ILE A 409 6.23 -11.07 -5.12
N ASP A 410 4.92 -11.03 -5.33
CA ASP A 410 4.22 -11.69 -6.43
C ASP A 410 4.31 -10.80 -7.68
N PHE A 411 5.36 -11.04 -8.47
CA PHE A 411 5.55 -10.36 -9.77
C PHE A 411 4.60 -10.87 -10.87
N ASP A 412 3.85 -11.95 -10.62
CA ASP A 412 2.81 -12.45 -11.53
C ASP A 412 1.46 -11.74 -11.29
N TYR A 413 1.35 -10.88 -10.26
CA TYR A 413 0.15 -10.07 -10.04
C TYR A 413 -0.08 -9.11 -11.22
N LEU A 414 -1.24 -9.22 -11.85
CA LEU A 414 -1.60 -8.44 -13.03
C LEU A 414 -2.48 -7.25 -12.61
N PHE A 415 -2.20 -6.05 -13.14
CA PHE A 415 -2.93 -4.79 -12.88
C PHE A 415 -2.92 -3.82 -14.06
#